data_AF-A0AAD7YW63-F1
#
_entry.id   AF-A0AAD7YW63-F1
#
_cell.length_a   1.000
_cell.length_b   1.000
_cell.length_c   1.000
_cell.angle_alpha   90.00
_cell.angle_beta   90.00
_cell.angle_gamma   90.00
#
_symmetry.space_group_name_H-M   'P 1'
#
loop_
_entity.id
_entity.type
_entity.pdbx_description
1 polymer ?
#
loop_
_entity_poly.entity_id
_entity_poly.type
_entity_poly.pdbx_seq_one_letter_code
_entity_poly.pdbx_strand_id
1 'polypeptide(L)'
;MAIVQLLMELEEKQYTDDFKIIYMAPVKALCTERLTEWYSKFNKLGLLCIEVTGDTDVDFTQLKPYKIIITTPEKWDMLTRRWRDHRGLVEVIKLFLIDEVHILNDETRGPVLEAVVSRMKTIEVRKDIF
;
A
#
# COMPACT_ATOMS: atom_id res chain seq x y z
N MET A 1 -7.24 13.46 7.04
CA MET A 1 -6.84 12.41 6.06
C MET A 1 -5.86 11.48 6.76
N ALA A 2 -6.10 10.15 6.74
CA ALA A 2 -5.32 9.17 7.51
C ALA A 2 -3.80 9.25 7.27
N ILE A 3 -3.36 9.54 6.04
CA ILE A 3 -1.94 9.74 5.73
C ILE A 3 -1.33 10.88 6.53
N VAL A 4 -2.01 12.03 6.63
CA VAL A 4 -1.50 13.18 7.40
C VAL A 4 -1.42 12.84 8.88
N GLN A 5 -2.42 12.11 9.42
CA GLN A 5 -2.39 11.66 10.81
C GLN A 5 -1.18 10.75 11.09
N LEU A 6 -0.91 9.79 10.19
CA LEU A 6 0.30 8.97 10.29
C LEU A 6 1.57 9.82 10.25
N LEU A 7 1.68 10.76 9.29
CA LEU A 7 2.88 11.58 9.15
C LEU A 7 3.13 12.44 10.40
N MET A 8 2.08 13.03 10.97
CA MET A 8 2.18 13.78 12.22
C MET A 8 2.62 12.88 13.38
N GLU A 9 2.04 11.68 13.50
CA GLU A 9 2.42 10.71 14.54
C GLU A 9 3.89 10.27 14.41
N LEU A 10 4.36 10.01 13.18
CA LEU A 10 5.75 9.63 12.91
C LEU A 10 6.71 10.78 13.24
N GLU A 11 6.33 12.02 12.94
CA GLU A 11 7.11 13.21 13.28
C GLU A 11 7.19 13.42 14.79
N GLU A 12 6.06 13.35 15.50
CA GLU A 12 6.00 13.46 16.97
C GLU A 12 6.87 12.40 17.67
N LYS A 13 6.90 11.18 17.13
CA LYS A 13 7.71 10.07 17.65
C LYS A 13 9.18 10.10 17.20
N GLN A 14 9.58 11.11 16.41
CA GLN A 14 10.90 11.17 15.79
C GLN A 14 11.28 9.87 15.06
N TYR A 15 10.32 9.26 14.37
CA TYR A 15 10.49 7.96 13.72
C TYR A 15 11.47 8.05 12.55
N THR A 16 12.58 7.33 12.62
CA THR A 16 13.67 7.38 11.62
C THR A 16 13.70 6.19 10.66
N ASP A 17 12.98 5.12 10.96
CA ASP A 17 13.03 3.89 10.16
C ASP A 17 12.26 4.06 8.84
N ASP A 18 12.51 3.15 7.89
CA ASP A 18 11.73 3.11 6.66
C ASP A 18 10.26 2.81 6.96
N PHE A 19 9.38 3.35 6.12
CA PHE A 19 7.95 3.11 6.19
C PHE A 19 7.32 3.14 4.80
N LYS A 20 6.18 2.45 4.68
CA LYS A 20 5.38 2.41 3.46
C LYS A 20 3.91 2.66 3.78
N ILE A 21 3.26 3.37 2.87
CA ILE A 21 1.82 3.58 2.83
C ILE A 21 1.31 2.92 1.56
N ILE A 22 0.35 2.01 1.71
CA ILE A 22 -0.33 1.37 0.59
C ILE A 22 -1.71 1.98 0.46
N TYR A 23 -2.06 2.42 -0.74
CA TYR A 23 -3.42 2.79 -1.09
C TYR A 23 -3.91 1.87 -2.21
N MET A 24 -5.03 1.22 -1.95
CA MET A 24 -5.62 0.23 -2.82
C MET A 24 -6.93 0.75 -3.37
N ALA A 25 -7.00 0.92 -4.68
CA ALA A 25 -8.23 1.28 -5.38
C ALA A 25 -8.68 0.11 -6.26
N PRO A 26 -9.99 0.00 -6.54
CA PRO A 26 -10.48 -1.16 -7.27
C PRO A 26 -10.17 -1.12 -8.76
N VAL A 27 -9.86 0.01 -9.36
CA VAL A 27 -9.57 0.05 -10.80
C VAL A 27 -8.41 0.98 -11.07
N LYS A 28 -7.67 0.70 -12.15
CA LYS A 28 -6.53 1.51 -12.59
C LYS A 28 -6.89 2.99 -12.74
N ALA A 29 -8.06 3.32 -13.26
CA ALA A 29 -8.48 4.71 -13.43
C ALA A 29 -8.46 5.50 -12.11
N LEU A 30 -8.94 4.90 -11.02
CA LEU A 30 -8.91 5.51 -9.68
C LEU A 30 -7.49 5.59 -9.12
N CYS A 31 -6.64 4.59 -9.42
CA CYS A 31 -5.21 4.67 -9.10
C CYS A 31 -4.54 5.88 -9.76
N THR A 32 -4.78 6.08 -11.06
CA THR A 32 -4.17 7.16 -11.84
C THR A 32 -4.68 8.53 -11.39
N GLU A 33 -5.98 8.65 -11.14
CA GLU A 33 -6.57 9.84 -10.56
C GLU A 33 -5.93 10.17 -9.22
N ARG A 34 -5.84 9.17 -8.33
CA ARG A 34 -5.27 9.37 -7.00
C ARG A 34 -3.79 9.71 -7.05
N LEU A 35 -3.01 9.06 -7.92
CA LEU A 35 -1.60 9.38 -8.12
C LEU A 35 -1.44 10.83 -8.56
N THR A 36 -2.24 11.28 -9.54
CA THR A 36 -2.19 12.66 -10.03
C THR A 36 -2.44 13.67 -8.91
N GLU A 37 -3.48 13.43 -8.10
CA GLU A 37 -3.81 14.27 -6.95
C GLU A 37 -2.69 14.29 -5.90
N TRP A 38 -2.20 13.12 -5.53
CA TRP A 38 -1.29 12.91 -4.40
C TRP A 38 0.16 13.25 -4.72
N TYR A 39 0.60 13.05 -5.96
CA TYR A 39 1.95 13.38 -6.39
C TYR A 39 2.27 14.85 -6.09
N SER A 40 1.39 15.78 -6.47
CA SER A 40 1.59 17.21 -6.23
C SER A 40 1.65 17.59 -4.74
N LYS A 41 0.94 16.86 -3.88
CA LYS A 41 0.81 17.13 -2.44
C LYS A 41 2.00 16.55 -1.67
N PHE A 42 2.30 15.28 -1.89
CA PHE A 42 3.28 14.53 -1.11
C PHE A 42 4.71 14.70 -1.64
N ASN A 43 4.91 15.01 -2.92
CA ASN A 43 6.24 15.33 -3.43
C ASN A 43 6.82 16.59 -2.77
N LYS A 44 5.98 17.56 -2.38
CA LYS A 44 6.40 18.74 -1.60
C LYS A 44 6.89 18.41 -0.19
N LEU A 45 6.50 17.24 0.32
CA LEU A 45 6.95 16.70 1.61
C LEU A 45 8.13 15.72 1.44
N GLY A 46 8.69 15.61 0.23
CA GLY A 46 9.77 14.65 -0.08
C GLY A 46 9.32 13.19 -0.15
N LEU A 47 8.01 12.92 -0.21
CA LEU A 47 7.44 11.58 -0.26
C LEU A 47 7.11 11.19 -1.69
N LEU A 48 7.88 10.26 -2.26
CA LEU A 48 7.65 9.76 -3.61
C LEU A 48 6.43 8.82 -3.67
N CYS A 49 5.60 9.03 -4.69
CA CYS A 49 4.40 8.23 -4.99
C CYS A 49 4.60 7.43 -6.28
N ILE A 50 4.06 6.22 -6.35
CA ILE A 50 4.05 5.39 -7.56
C ILE A 50 2.71 4.66 -7.72
N GLU A 51 2.25 4.56 -8.97
CA GLU A 51 1.18 3.63 -9.36
C GLU A 51 1.81 2.28 -9.77
N VAL A 52 1.27 1.19 -9.21
CA VAL A 52 1.65 -0.18 -9.51
C VAL A 52 0.39 -0.98 -9.82
N THR A 53 0.10 -1.17 -11.10
CA THR A 53 -1.09 -1.89 -11.60
C THR A 53 -0.70 -3.05 -12.52
N GLY A 54 -1.68 -3.67 -13.18
CA GLY A 54 -1.45 -4.84 -14.05
C GLY A 54 -0.43 -4.59 -15.17
N ASP A 55 -0.36 -3.37 -15.69
CA ASP A 55 0.54 -2.99 -16.78
C ASP A 55 1.95 -2.60 -16.31
N THR A 56 2.16 -2.49 -14.99
CA THR A 56 3.42 -2.04 -14.41
C THR A 56 4.34 -3.23 -14.17
N ASP A 57 5.44 -3.34 -14.91
CA ASP A 57 6.48 -4.35 -14.66
C ASP A 57 7.49 -3.83 -13.64
N VAL A 58 7.16 -3.98 -12.36
CA VAL A 58 8.01 -3.58 -11.23
C VAL A 58 8.10 -4.71 -10.21
N ASP A 59 9.30 -4.91 -9.69
CA ASP A 59 9.56 -5.77 -8.54
C ASP A 59 9.66 -4.95 -7.25
N PHE A 60 9.72 -5.64 -6.11
CA PHE A 60 9.83 -5.00 -4.79
C PHE A 60 11.09 -4.16 -4.59
N THR A 61 12.20 -4.50 -5.26
CA THR A 61 13.46 -3.76 -5.12
C THR A 61 13.34 -2.36 -5.72
N GLN A 62 12.58 -2.24 -6.81
CA GLN A 62 12.26 -0.97 -7.46
C GLN A 62 11.29 -0.11 -6.65
N LEU A 63 10.55 -0.70 -5.70
CA LEU A 63 9.61 0.03 -4.81
C LEU A 63 10.29 0.68 -3.59
N LYS A 64 11.58 0.44 -3.37
CA LYS A 64 12.32 0.98 -2.21
C LYS A 64 12.29 2.51 -2.10
N PRO A 65 12.42 3.31 -3.18
CA PRO A 65 12.39 4.78 -3.07
C PRO A 65 11.01 5.35 -2.75
N TYR A 66 9.93 4.62 -3.07
CA TYR A 66 8.57 5.14 -3.01
C TYR A 66 7.94 4.92 -1.63
N LYS A 67 7.52 5.99 -0.97
CA LYS A 67 6.88 5.91 0.34
C LYS A 67 5.39 5.61 0.23
N ILE A 68 4.76 6.01 -0.87
CA ILE A 68 3.34 5.81 -1.14
C ILE A 68 3.19 4.96 -2.41
N ILE A 69 2.56 3.80 -2.26
CA ILE A 69 2.30 2.86 -3.36
C ILE A 69 0.80 2.79 -3.57
N ILE A 70 0.37 3.13 -4.78
CA ILE A 70 -1.02 3.10 -5.22
C ILE A 70 -1.21 1.88 -6.12
N THR A 71 -2.16 1.00 -5.81
CA THR A 71 -2.26 -0.30 -6.48
C THR A 71 -3.68 -0.84 -6.52
N THR A 72 -3.89 -1.95 -7.23
CA THR A 72 -5.15 -2.71 -7.22
C THR A 72 -5.04 -3.97 -6.36
N PRO A 73 -6.16 -4.55 -5.89
CA PRO A 73 -6.14 -5.81 -5.15
C PRO A 73 -5.39 -6.93 -5.88
N GLU A 74 -5.62 -7.06 -7.19
CA GLU A 74 -5.05 -8.11 -8.02
C GLU A 74 -3.52 -7.94 -8.14
N LYS A 75 -3.04 -6.72 -8.39
CA LYS A 75 -1.60 -6.45 -8.48
C LYS A 75 -0.91 -6.64 -7.14
N TRP A 76 -1.53 -6.21 -6.05
CA TRP A 76 -0.99 -6.39 -4.72
C TRP A 76 -0.96 -7.85 -4.27
N ASP A 77 -1.98 -8.64 -4.60
CA ASP A 77 -1.94 -10.09 -4.35
C ASP A 77 -0.80 -10.73 -5.15
N MET A 78 -0.64 -10.40 -6.43
CA MET A 78 0.48 -10.90 -7.23
C MET A 78 1.85 -10.57 -6.61
N LEU A 79 2.05 -9.33 -6.18
CA LEU A 79 3.28 -8.92 -5.49
C LEU A 79 3.45 -9.72 -4.18
N THR A 80 2.42 -9.78 -3.34
CA THR A 80 2.53 -10.37 -2.00
C THR A 80 2.40 -11.89 -1.95
N ARG A 81 2.12 -12.58 -3.07
CA ARG A 81 2.07 -14.05 -3.13
C ARG A 81 3.37 -14.72 -2.68
N ARG A 82 4.53 -14.11 -2.95
CA ARG A 82 5.86 -14.54 -2.46
C ARG A 82 6.43 -13.57 -1.42
N TRP A 83 5.59 -13.08 -0.51
CA TRP A 83 6.01 -12.14 0.55
C TRP A 83 7.16 -12.67 1.42
N ARG A 84 7.35 -13.99 1.53
CA ARG A 84 8.47 -14.57 2.29
C ARG A 84 9.84 -14.19 1.72
N ASP A 85 9.92 -13.94 0.41
CA ASP A 85 11.14 -13.50 -0.27
C ASP A 85 11.32 -11.98 -0.16
N HIS A 86 10.28 -11.26 0.29
CA HIS A 86 10.20 -9.80 0.29
C HIS A 86 9.65 -9.25 1.62
N ARG A 87 9.99 -9.92 2.74
CA ARG A 87 9.51 -9.55 4.08
C ARG A 87 9.77 -8.09 4.41
N GLY A 88 10.93 -7.58 4.01
CA GLY A 88 11.36 -6.21 4.29
C GLY A 88 10.38 -5.13 3.85
N LEU A 89 9.65 -5.28 2.72
CA LEU A 89 8.69 -4.25 2.30
C LEU A 89 7.40 -4.32 3.14
N VAL A 90 6.87 -5.52 3.38
CA VAL A 90 5.59 -5.66 4.10
C VAL A 90 5.77 -5.33 5.59
N GLU A 91 6.96 -5.58 6.13
CA GLU A 91 7.31 -5.28 7.53
C GLU A 91 7.37 -3.78 7.84
N VAL A 92 7.63 -2.94 6.84
CA VAL A 92 7.67 -1.48 7.01
C VAL A 92 6.35 -0.78 6.65
N ILE A 93 5.32 -1.53 6.23
CA ILE A 93 3.99 -0.93 6.01
C ILE A 93 3.43 -0.46 7.36
N LYS A 94 3.11 0.83 7.46
CA LYS A 94 2.50 1.48 8.63
C LYS A 94 1.05 1.91 8.40
N LEU A 95 0.61 1.96 7.14
CA LEU A 95 -0.76 2.30 6.79
C LEU A 95 -1.17 1.59 5.50
N PHE A 96 -2.36 0.97 5.54
CA PHE A 96 -2.98 0.29 4.43
C PHE A 96 -4.40 0.83 4.24
N LEU A 97 -4.62 1.55 3.14
CA LEU A 97 -5.90 2.19 2.81
C LEU A 97 -6.57 1.39 1.70
N ILE A 98 -7.86 1.09 1.89
CA ILE A 98 -8.69 0.42 0.90
C ILE A 98 -9.80 1.38 0.51
N ASP A 99 -9.82 1.77 -0.75
CA ASP A 99 -10.91 2.52 -1.36
C ASP A 99 -12.00 1.56 -1.86
N GLU A 100 -13.23 2.04 -1.88
CA GLU A 100 -14.40 1.29 -2.36
C GLU A 100 -14.53 -0.12 -1.76
N VAL A 101 -14.46 -0.20 -0.42
CA VAL A 101 -14.59 -1.46 0.35
C VAL A 101 -15.89 -2.23 0.04
N HIS A 102 -16.90 -1.56 -0.52
CA HIS A 102 -18.15 -2.20 -0.95
C HIS A 102 -17.93 -3.28 -2.03
N ILE A 103 -16.79 -3.25 -2.74
CA ILE A 103 -16.38 -4.29 -3.70
C ILE A 103 -16.13 -5.64 -3.04
N LEU A 104 -16.02 -5.70 -1.71
CA LEU A 104 -16.03 -6.96 -0.99
C LEU A 104 -17.30 -7.79 -1.28
N ASN A 105 -18.42 -7.15 -1.60
CA ASN A 105 -19.68 -7.82 -1.95
C ASN A 105 -19.76 -8.26 -3.42
N ASP A 106 -18.75 -7.95 -4.24
CA ASP A 106 -18.69 -8.41 -5.62
C ASP A 106 -18.26 -9.89 -5.67
N GLU A 107 -19.06 -10.73 -6.33
CA GLU A 107 -18.83 -12.18 -6.40
C GLU A 107 -17.49 -12.56 -7.07
N THR A 108 -17.01 -11.71 -7.99
CA THR A 108 -15.81 -11.98 -8.77
C THR A 108 -14.55 -11.36 -8.17
N ARG A 109 -14.70 -10.17 -7.56
CA ARG A 109 -13.57 -9.36 -7.08
C ARG A 109 -13.40 -9.38 -5.57
N GLY A 110 -14.48 -9.58 -4.84
CA GLY A 110 -14.49 -9.72 -3.38
C GLY A 110 -13.49 -10.75 -2.85
N PRO A 111 -13.40 -11.96 -3.43
CA PRO A 111 -12.46 -12.98 -2.97
C PRO A 111 -10.99 -12.54 -3.00
N VAL A 112 -10.58 -11.75 -4.00
CA VAL A 112 -9.21 -11.23 -4.11
C VAL A 112 -8.94 -10.21 -3.01
N LEU A 113 -9.90 -9.29 -2.79
CA LEU A 113 -9.79 -8.30 -1.72
C LEU A 113 -9.73 -8.96 -0.34
N GLU A 114 -10.57 -9.97 -0.10
CA GLU A 114 -10.57 -10.74 1.14
C GLU A 114 -9.23 -11.43 1.40
N ALA A 115 -8.65 -12.07 0.37
CA ALA A 115 -7.35 -12.73 0.47
C ALA A 115 -6.23 -11.73 0.81
N VAL A 116 -6.23 -10.56 0.19
CA VAL A 116 -5.28 -9.48 0.49
C VAL A 116 -5.43 -9.00 1.93
N VAL A 117 -6.64 -8.66 2.36
CA VAL A 117 -6.90 -8.16 3.72
C VAL A 117 -6.49 -9.18 4.78
N SER A 118 -6.84 -10.45 4.56
CA SER A 118 -6.48 -11.55 5.45
C SER A 118 -4.96 -11.72 5.56
N ARG A 119 -4.24 -11.61 4.44
CA ARG A 119 -2.77 -11.66 4.41
C ARG A 119 -2.16 -10.49 5.16
N MET A 120 -2.65 -9.28 4.96
CA MET A 120 -2.14 -8.07 5.63
C MET A 120 -2.34 -8.13 7.15
N LYS A 121 -3.54 -8.53 7.61
CA LYS A 121 -3.82 -8.75 9.04
C LYS A 121 -2.90 -9.82 9.65
N THR A 122 -2.66 -10.92 8.93
CA THR A 122 -1.76 -11.99 9.40
C THR A 122 -0.32 -11.51 9.55
N ILE A 123 0.13 -10.60 8.67
CA ILE A 123 1.49 -10.04 8.73
C ILE A 123 1.60 -9.00 9.84
N GLU A 124 0.57 -8.18 10.04
CA GLU A 124 0.48 -7.22 11.16
C GLU A 124 0.56 -7.94 12.52
N VAL A 125 -0.28 -8.96 12.74
CA VAL A 125 -0.27 -9.76 13.99
C VAL A 125 1.10 -10.36 14.29
N ARG A 126 1.90 -10.67 13.25
CA ARG A 126 3.27 -11.17 13.47
C ARG A 126 4.24 -10.10 13.94
N LYS A 127 4.01 -8.81 13.66
CA LYS A 127 4.86 -7.72 14.16
C LYS A 127 4.70 -7.52 15.67
N ASP A 128 3.54 -7.84 16.23
CA ASP A 128 3.28 -7.68 17.68
C ASP A 128 3.89 -8.81 18.53
N ILE A 129 4.32 -9.91 17.90
CA ILE A 129 4.84 -11.12 18.58
C ILE A 129 6.38 -11.12 18.67
N PHE A 130 7.07 -10.18 18.01
CA PHE A 130 8.52 -10.00 18.07
C PHE A 130 8.87 -8.64 18.68
#